data_AF-A0A7X7KE20-F1
#
_entry.id   AF-A0A7X7KE20-F1
#
_cell.length_a   1.000
_cell.length_b   1.000
_cell.length_c   1.000
_cell.angle_alpha   90.00
_cell.angle_beta   90.00
_cell.angle_gamma   90.00
#
_symmetry.space_group_name_H-M   'P 1'
#
loop_
_entity.id
_entity.type
_entity.pdbx_description
1 polymer ?
#
loop_
_entity_poly.entity_id
_entity_poly.type
_entity_poly.pdbx_seq_one_letter_code
_entity_poly.pdbx_strand_id
1 'polypeptide(L)'
;TKPDPLIDDQSLFFETPEGVVVLLGCAHSGVVNTLRYVGNLTGGKPISAVLGGMHLVQASSERLALTIEEFRRMDVRLICPCHCTGPTAMAAFWNAFPGRCKPCQASSRFTFDLAGK
;
A
#
# COMPACT_ATOMS: atom_id res chain seq x y z
N THR A 1 16.64 -25.89 -2.26
CA THR A 1 16.56 -24.60 -2.98
C THR A 1 17.07 -23.50 -2.06
N LYS A 2 17.69 -22.43 -2.60
CA LYS A 2 18.15 -21.27 -1.80
C LYS A 2 17.09 -20.16 -1.89
N PRO A 3 16.73 -19.48 -0.78
CA PRO A 3 15.81 -18.35 -0.82
C PRO A 3 16.37 -17.18 -1.64
N ASP A 4 15.50 -16.54 -2.43
CA ASP A 4 15.80 -15.29 -3.14
C ASP A 4 15.55 -14.09 -2.20
N PRO A 5 16.56 -13.24 -1.93
CA PRO A 5 16.39 -12.09 -1.07
C PRO A 5 15.64 -10.91 -1.71
N LEU A 6 15.39 -10.89 -3.03
CA LEU A 6 14.62 -9.85 -3.72
C LEU A 6 15.08 -8.41 -3.42
N ILE A 7 16.38 -8.17 -3.49
CA ILE A 7 16.99 -6.86 -3.19
C ILE A 7 16.60 -5.75 -4.19
N ASP A 8 15.97 -6.14 -5.28
CA ASP A 8 15.47 -5.32 -6.38
C ASP A 8 13.99 -4.94 -6.22
N ASP A 9 13.33 -5.31 -5.11
CA ASP A 9 11.96 -4.89 -4.81
C ASP A 9 11.86 -3.36 -4.68
N GLN A 10 11.10 -2.73 -5.57
CA GLN A 10 10.99 -1.28 -5.70
C GLN A 10 9.54 -0.81 -5.60
N SER A 11 9.38 0.43 -5.16
CA SER A 11 8.10 1.14 -5.15
C SER A 11 8.32 2.60 -5.52
N LEU A 12 7.32 3.19 -6.17
CA LEU A 12 7.32 4.60 -6.53
C LEU A 12 6.52 5.37 -5.49
N PHE A 13 6.95 6.57 -5.14
CA PHE A 13 6.15 7.49 -4.35
C PHE A 13 6.30 8.91 -4.86
N PHE A 14 5.30 9.75 -4.60
CA PHE A 14 5.32 11.17 -4.91
C PHE A 14 4.47 11.95 -3.91
N GLU A 15 4.76 13.24 -3.78
CA GLU A 15 4.07 14.12 -2.85
C GLU A 15 2.90 14.86 -3.52
N THR A 16 1.83 15.01 -2.76
CA THR A 16 0.62 15.78 -3.09
C THR A 16 0.32 16.74 -1.94
N PRO A 17 -0.49 17.81 -2.14
CA PRO A 17 -0.91 18.68 -1.04
C PRO A 17 -1.58 17.92 0.10
N GLU A 18 -2.21 16.78 -0.19
CA GLU A 18 -2.90 15.98 0.82
C GLU A 18 -2.01 14.90 1.49
N GLY A 19 -0.75 14.74 1.06
CA GLY A 19 0.21 13.78 1.61
C GLY A 19 0.96 12.97 0.56
N VAL A 20 1.60 11.88 0.98
CA VAL A 20 2.39 11.01 0.11
C VAL A 20 1.54 9.93 -0.52
N VAL A 21 1.63 9.79 -1.84
CA VAL A 21 1.02 8.70 -2.60
C VAL A 21 2.10 7.65 -2.86
N VAL A 22 1.80 6.38 -2.57
CA VAL A 22 2.71 5.25 -2.78
C VAL A 22 2.11 4.28 -3.79
N LEU A 23 2.87 3.99 -4.86
CA LEU A 23 2.57 2.99 -5.87
C LEU A 23 3.49 1.78 -5.66
N LEU A 24 2.88 0.64 -5.35
CA LEU A 24 3.53 -0.64 -5.10
C LEU A 24 3.55 -1.49 -6.37
N GLY A 25 4.66 -2.21 -6.58
CA GLY A 25 4.69 -3.38 -7.46
C GLY A 25 3.98 -4.56 -6.79
N CYS A 26 4.74 -5.42 -6.09
CA CYS A 26 4.19 -6.45 -5.21
C CYS A 26 4.58 -6.31 -3.72
N ALA A 27 5.55 -5.47 -3.37
CA ALA A 27 5.98 -5.26 -1.98
C ALA A 27 6.38 -6.57 -1.28
N HIS A 28 7.29 -7.34 -1.89
CA HIS A 28 7.82 -8.58 -1.32
C HIS A 28 8.57 -8.35 0.00
N SER A 29 9.20 -7.19 0.15
CA SER A 29 9.82 -6.71 1.39
C SER A 29 8.80 -6.43 2.51
N GLY A 30 7.51 -6.50 2.20
CA GLY A 30 6.38 -6.25 3.08
C GLY A 30 5.88 -4.81 2.99
N VAL A 31 4.60 -4.65 2.67
CA VAL A 31 3.98 -3.32 2.49
C VAL A 31 4.20 -2.38 3.67
N VAL A 32 4.09 -2.84 4.92
CA VAL A 32 4.33 -2.00 6.11
C VAL A 32 5.77 -1.50 6.17
N ASN A 33 6.75 -2.33 5.81
CA ASN A 33 8.15 -1.95 5.77
C ASN A 33 8.39 -0.88 4.69
N THR A 34 7.83 -1.08 3.50
CA THR A 34 7.88 -0.10 2.41
C THR A 34 7.29 1.24 2.83
N LEU A 35 6.09 1.26 3.45
CA LEU A 35 5.43 2.49 3.88
C LEU A 35 6.22 3.22 4.97
N ARG A 36 6.78 2.51 5.95
CA ARG A 36 7.66 3.10 6.97
C ARG A 36 8.92 3.71 6.35
N TYR A 37 9.52 3.02 5.39
CA TYR A 37 10.70 3.53 4.68
C TYR A 37 10.38 4.80 3.88
N VAL A 38 9.26 4.83 3.16
CA VAL A 38 8.78 6.05 2.48
C VAL A 38 8.51 7.18 3.47
N GLY A 39 7.92 6.88 4.63
CA GLY A 39 7.73 7.85 5.71
C GLY A 39 9.05 8.49 6.15
N ASN A 40 10.11 7.69 6.30
CA ASN A 40 11.44 8.22 6.63
C ASN A 40 12.01 9.12 5.51
N LEU A 41 11.87 8.71 4.24
CA LEU A 41 12.36 9.47 3.09
C LEU A 41 11.64 10.81 2.90
N THR A 42 10.39 10.91 3.35
CA THR A 42 9.53 12.09 3.18
C THR A 42 9.42 12.95 4.43
N GLY A 43 10.26 12.69 5.45
CA GLY A 43 10.27 13.46 6.70
C GLY A 43 9.02 13.27 7.56
N GLY A 44 8.38 12.10 7.47
CA GLY A 44 7.19 11.76 8.27
C GLY A 44 5.88 12.35 7.74
N LYS A 45 5.84 12.82 6.49
CA LYS A 45 4.59 13.28 5.86
C LYS A 45 3.53 12.16 5.86
N PRO A 46 2.25 12.49 6.04
CA PRO A 46 1.19 11.48 6.10
C PRO A 46 1.06 10.76 4.76
N ILE A 47 0.82 9.46 4.80
CA ILE A 47 0.57 8.65 3.60
C ILE A 47 -0.91 8.81 3.22
N SER A 48 -1.18 9.55 2.15
CA SER A 48 -2.53 9.84 1.70
C SER A 48 -3.15 8.68 0.93
N ALA A 49 -2.36 8.00 0.11
CA ALA A 49 -2.83 6.91 -0.72
C ALA A 49 -1.81 5.79 -0.90
N VAL A 50 -2.29 4.55 -0.95
CA VAL A 50 -1.49 3.36 -1.27
C VAL A 50 -2.20 2.55 -2.36
N LEU A 51 -1.53 2.34 -3.48
CA LEU A 51 -2.05 1.63 -4.65
C LEU A 51 -1.09 0.53 -5.06
N GLY A 52 -1.59 -0.64 -5.48
CA GLY A 52 -0.75 -1.71 -6.03
C GLY A 52 -0.85 -3.05 -5.30
N GLY A 53 0.09 -3.95 -5.60
CA GLY A 53 0.17 -5.27 -5.00
C GLY A 53 0.88 -5.27 -3.65
N MET A 54 0.32 -5.97 -2.66
CA MET A 54 0.85 -6.06 -1.29
C MET A 54 1.41 -7.46 -0.94
N HIS A 55 1.35 -8.41 -1.87
CA HIS A 55 1.77 -9.81 -1.70
C HIS A 55 1.19 -10.49 -0.45
N LEU A 56 -0.13 -10.34 -0.25
CA LEU A 56 -0.88 -10.87 0.89
C LEU A 56 -1.71 -12.11 0.54
N VAL A 57 -1.66 -12.60 -0.69
CA VAL A 57 -2.46 -13.76 -1.15
C VAL A 57 -2.26 -15.02 -0.31
N GLN A 58 -1.08 -15.19 0.27
CA GLN A 58 -0.72 -16.30 1.17
C GLN A 58 -0.41 -15.84 2.60
N ALA A 59 -0.79 -14.61 2.98
CA ALA A 59 -0.57 -14.13 4.34
C ALA A 59 -1.42 -14.92 5.34
N SER A 60 -0.85 -15.21 6.51
CA SER A 60 -1.63 -15.70 7.65
C SER A 60 -2.65 -14.65 8.09
N SER A 61 -3.72 -15.09 8.76
CA SER A 61 -4.73 -14.20 9.34
C SER A 61 -4.11 -13.18 10.31
N GLU A 62 -3.13 -13.60 11.10
CA GLU A 62 -2.38 -12.74 12.02
C GLU A 62 -1.59 -11.66 11.25
N ARG A 63 -0.84 -12.05 10.21
CA ARG A 63 -0.09 -11.08 9.39
C ARG A 63 -1.01 -10.07 8.72
N LEU A 64 -2.16 -10.53 8.21
CA LEU A 64 -3.16 -9.66 7.59
C LEU A 64 -3.76 -8.68 8.63
N ALA A 65 -4.11 -9.16 9.82
CA ALA A 65 -4.64 -8.32 10.89
C ALA A 65 -3.64 -7.25 11.34
N LEU A 66 -2.37 -7.61 11.53
CA LEU A 66 -1.29 -6.66 11.87
C LEU A 66 -1.08 -5.62 10.75
N THR A 67 -1.12 -6.06 9.48
CA THR A 67 -1.00 -5.15 8.33
C THR A 67 -2.14 -4.14 8.30
N ILE A 68 -3.38 -4.60 8.50
CA ILE A 68 -4.56 -3.72 8.57
C ILE A 68 -4.43 -2.74 9.74
N GLU A 69 -3.96 -3.19 10.91
CA GLU A 69 -3.78 -2.30 12.06
C GLU A 69 -2.75 -1.21 11.79
N GLU A 70 -1.64 -1.54 11.14
CA GLU A 70 -0.65 -0.54 10.75
C GLU A 70 -1.20 0.48 9.74
N PHE A 71 -2.05 0.06 8.80
CA PHE A 71 -2.75 1.00 7.90
C PHE A 71 -3.73 1.92 8.66
N ARG A 72 -4.37 1.44 9.73
CA ARG A 72 -5.19 2.30 10.62
C ARG A 72 -4.32 3.30 11.36
N ARG A 73 -3.21 2.86 11.93
CA ARG A 73 -2.28 3.71 12.68
C ARG A 73 -1.65 4.80 11.81
N MET A 74 -1.37 4.49 10.55
CA MET A 74 -0.88 5.47 9.56
C MET A 74 -2.00 6.38 8.99
N ASP A 75 -3.26 6.13 9.35
CA ASP A 75 -4.46 6.81 8.84
C ASP A 75 -4.50 6.93 7.31
N VAL A 76 -4.18 5.84 6.59
CA VAL A 76 -4.18 5.85 5.12
C VAL A 76 -5.60 6.12 4.61
N ARG A 77 -5.76 7.17 3.79
CA ARG A 77 -7.07 7.68 3.38
C ARG A 77 -7.62 7.05 2.10
N LEU A 78 -6.75 6.63 1.18
CA LEU A 78 -7.12 5.92 -0.04
C LEU A 78 -6.31 4.62 -0.15
N ILE A 79 -6.99 3.49 -0.23
CA ILE A 79 -6.36 2.16 -0.29
C ILE A 79 -6.88 1.44 -1.53
N CYS A 80 -5.98 1.08 -2.43
CA CYS A 80 -6.30 0.49 -3.73
C CYS A 80 -5.52 -0.82 -3.92
N PRO A 81 -5.84 -1.89 -3.16
CA PRO A 81 -5.15 -3.16 -3.25
C PRO A 81 -5.48 -3.86 -4.58
N CYS A 82 -4.47 -4.38 -5.27
CA CYS A 82 -4.64 -5.10 -6.53
C CYS A 82 -3.70 -6.31 -6.65
N HIS A 83 -3.77 -7.01 -7.78
CA HIS A 83 -2.81 -8.04 -8.20
C HIS A 83 -2.53 -9.12 -7.14
N CYS A 84 -1.26 -9.25 -6.69
CA CYS A 84 -0.79 -10.26 -5.74
C CYS A 84 -1.30 -10.07 -4.30
N THR A 85 -2.15 -9.06 -4.05
CA THR A 85 -2.83 -8.91 -2.75
C THR A 85 -3.80 -10.07 -2.49
N GLY A 86 -4.48 -10.57 -3.52
CA GLY A 86 -5.41 -11.70 -3.42
C GLY A 86 -6.80 -11.34 -2.86
N PRO A 87 -7.84 -12.11 -3.22
CA PRO A 87 -9.24 -11.76 -2.96
C PRO A 87 -9.57 -11.70 -1.46
N THR A 88 -9.04 -12.61 -0.65
CA THR A 88 -9.27 -12.64 0.80
C THR A 88 -8.74 -11.37 1.49
N ALA A 89 -7.51 -10.97 1.15
CA ALA A 89 -6.93 -9.77 1.73
C ALA A 89 -7.64 -8.50 1.21
N MET A 90 -7.97 -8.44 -0.08
CA MET A 90 -8.76 -7.34 -0.64
C MET A 90 -10.11 -7.16 0.08
N ALA A 91 -10.83 -8.26 0.34
CA ALA A 91 -12.08 -8.22 1.10
C ALA A 91 -11.88 -7.75 2.54
N ALA A 92 -10.80 -8.19 3.21
CA ALA A 92 -10.47 -7.73 4.56
C ALA A 92 -10.17 -6.23 4.60
N PHE A 93 -9.41 -5.70 3.64
CA PHE A 93 -9.18 -4.25 3.51
C PHE A 93 -10.48 -3.49 3.23
N TRP A 94 -11.33 -4.02 2.35
CA TRP A 94 -12.63 -3.40 2.06
C TRP A 94 -13.50 -3.27 3.31
N ASN A 95 -13.57 -4.33 4.12
CA ASN A 95 -14.34 -4.34 5.37
C ASN A 95 -13.71 -3.47 6.46
N ALA A 96 -12.38 -3.47 6.57
CA ALA A 96 -11.66 -2.73 7.60
C ALA A 96 -11.62 -1.21 7.35
N PHE A 97 -11.75 -0.78 6.10
CA PHE A 97 -11.64 0.62 5.69
C PHE A 97 -12.83 1.11 4.84
N PRO A 98 -14.06 1.15 5.40
CA PRO A 98 -15.24 1.61 4.67
C PRO A 98 -15.04 3.02 4.08
N GLY A 99 -15.36 3.18 2.80
CA GLY A 99 -15.23 4.46 2.07
C GLY A 99 -13.80 4.82 1.63
N ARG A 100 -12.78 4.20 2.22
CA ARG A 100 -11.35 4.44 1.92
C ARG A 100 -10.75 3.41 0.97
N CYS A 101 -11.27 2.18 0.97
CA CYS A 101 -10.87 1.14 0.00
C CYS A 101 -11.60 1.34 -1.34
N LYS A 102 -10.87 1.32 -2.47
CA LYS A 102 -11.43 1.48 -3.83
C LYS A 102 -10.96 0.35 -4.75
N PRO A 103 -11.78 -0.03 -5.76
CA PRO A 103 -11.36 -1.00 -6.77
C PRO A 103 -10.14 -0.49 -7.55
N CYS A 104 -9.17 -1.37 -7.77
CA CYS A 104 -7.96 -1.08 -8.55
C CYS A 104 -7.73 -2.19 -9.58
N GLN A 105 -8.54 -2.14 -10.63
CA GLN A 105 -8.53 -3.09 -11.76
C GLN A 105 -7.94 -2.45 -13.02
N ALA A 106 -7.73 -3.26 -14.06
CA ALA A 106 -7.42 -2.73 -15.38
C ALA A 106 -8.45 -1.65 -15.76
N SER A 107 -7.99 -0.62 -16.47
CA SER A 107 -8.74 0.61 -16.82
C SER A 107 -9.13 1.55 -15.67
N SER A 108 -8.77 1.26 -14.41
CA SER A 108 -8.99 2.22 -13.32
C SER A 108 -8.12 3.46 -13.52
N ARG A 109 -8.68 4.64 -13.27
CA ARG A 109 -7.95 5.92 -13.33
C ARG A 109 -8.00 6.61 -11.97
N PHE A 110 -6.82 6.98 -11.48
CA PHE A 110 -6.66 7.82 -10.29
C PHE A 110 -6.01 9.12 -10.72
N THR A 111 -6.38 10.23 -10.09
CA THR A 111 -5.84 11.56 -10.40
C THR A 111 -5.46 12.23 -9.10
N PHE A 112 -4.28 12.81 -9.09
CA PHE A 112 -3.67 13.45 -7.93
C PHE A 112 -3.06 14.76 -8.40
N ASP A 113 -3.26 15.81 -7.62
CA ASP A 113 -2.55 17.07 -7.81
C ASP A 113 -1.16 16.93 -7.18
N LEU A 114 -0.12 17.26 -7.94
CA LEU A 114 1.24 17.21 -7.42
C LEU A 114 1.47 18.38 -6.47
N ALA A 115 2.16 18.12 -5.36
CA ALA A 115 2.69 19.20 -4.54
C ALA A 115 3.61 20.07 -5.42
N GLY A 116 3.42 21.39 -5.35
CA GLY A 116 3.94 22.43 -6.25
C GLY A 116 5.14 22.10 -7.13
N LYS A 117 5.04 22.52 -8.41
CA LYS A 117 6.17 23.20 -9.06
C LYS A 117 6.26 24.63 -8.56
#